data_AF-A0A2M4AW41-F1
#
_entry.id   AF-A0A2M4AW41-F1
#
_cell.length_a   1.000
_cell.length_b   1.000
_cell.length_c   1.000
_cell.angle_alpha   90.00
_cell.angle_beta   90.00
_cell.angle_gamma   90.00
#
_symmetry.space_group_name_H-M   'P 1'
#
loop_
_entity.id
_entity.type
_entity.pdbx_description
1 polymer ?
#
loop_
_entity_poly.entity_id
_entity_poly.type
_entity_poly.pdbx_seq_one_letter_code
_entity_poly.pdbx_strand_id
1 'polypeptide(L)'
;MNFGRSIRINKCGFVILGVLLIGALYYLWNGGTSNSVSYAFSKNPNEINLRKLLIGSIQAAQHGGYEVVAVSKSRDLHEQSKGKTREGANNPVTDADYRSNCVMKNGLLRIFPKLKLISEEDDQQERCADVQLFDLDPTVLHETASVPDERINIEDVAVWIDPLDATQEFTERLHEYVTTMVCVTVKGVPTIGIIHNPFTMKTTWAWRERALSETLVNVKHEADVKHPTIIVSRSHAGAVKEQSKQIFGENAQVITAGGAGFKVLQVIQNNATAYLHTTHIKKWDICAGDAILG
;
A
#
# COMPACT_ATOMS: atom_id res chain seq x y z
N MET A 1 -67.95 -1.07 -27.65
CA MET A 1 -67.20 -1.99 -28.54
C MET A 1 -66.13 -2.67 -27.70
N ASN A 2 -66.31 -3.95 -27.35
CA ASN A 2 -65.34 -4.72 -26.55
C ASN A 2 -64.50 -5.61 -27.49
N PHE A 3 -63.23 -5.27 -27.70
CA PHE A 3 -62.28 -6.13 -28.39
C PHE A 3 -61.64 -7.10 -27.37
N GLY A 4 -62.32 -8.21 -27.08
CA GLY A 4 -61.72 -9.34 -26.38
C GLY A 4 -60.92 -10.20 -27.36
N ARG A 5 -59.61 -9.93 -27.52
CA ARG A 5 -58.70 -10.86 -28.22
C ARG A 5 -58.32 -12.00 -27.27
N SER A 6 -58.71 -13.23 -27.61
CA SER A 6 -58.23 -14.43 -26.92
C SER A 6 -56.87 -14.85 -27.47
N ILE A 7 -55.85 -14.83 -26.60
CA ILE A 7 -54.49 -15.29 -26.95
C ILE A 7 -54.47 -16.81 -26.84
N ARG A 8 -54.30 -17.50 -27.97
CA ARG A 8 -54.09 -18.95 -28.01
C ARG A 8 -52.59 -19.25 -27.90
N ILE A 9 -52.16 -19.68 -26.71
CA ILE A 9 -50.77 -20.02 -26.44
C ILE A 9 -50.45 -21.37 -27.08
N ASN A 10 -49.44 -21.41 -27.94
CA ASN A 10 -48.95 -22.64 -28.54
C ASN A 10 -48.25 -23.48 -27.46
N LYS A 11 -48.82 -24.64 -27.14
CA LYS A 11 -48.31 -25.55 -26.10
C LYS A 11 -46.84 -25.92 -26.32
N CYS A 12 -46.42 -26.09 -27.58
CA CYS A 12 -45.03 -26.40 -27.90
C CYS A 12 -44.10 -25.21 -27.63
N GLY A 13 -44.53 -24.00 -27.99
CA GLY A 13 -43.78 -22.77 -27.72
C GLY A 13 -43.61 -22.49 -26.22
N PHE A 14 -44.63 -22.79 -25.41
CA PHE A 14 -44.56 -22.62 -23.96
C PHE A 14 -43.57 -23.58 -23.30
N VAL A 15 -43.50 -24.83 -23.78
CA VAL A 15 -42.53 -25.82 -23.29
C VAL A 15 -41.10 -25.42 -23.67
N ILE A 16 -40.89 -24.95 -24.92
CA ILE A 16 -39.57 -24.47 -25.36
C ILE A 16 -39.12 -23.27 -24.53
N LEU A 17 -40.02 -22.30 -24.28
CA LEU A 17 -39.74 -21.15 -23.42
C LEU A 17 -39.39 -21.60 -22.00
N GLY A 18 -40.12 -22.58 -21.45
CA GLY A 18 -39.82 -23.14 -20.13
C GLY A 18 -38.44 -23.79 -20.05
N VAL A 19 -38.06 -24.59 -21.05
CA VAL A 19 -36.73 -25.24 -21.10
C VAL A 19 -35.61 -24.20 -21.27
N LEU A 20 -35.80 -23.18 -22.10
CA LEU A 20 -34.85 -22.08 -22.24
C LEU A 20 -34.70 -21.27 -20.94
N LEU A 21 -35.79 -21.04 -20.22
CA LEU A 21 -35.80 -20.31 -18.96
C LEU A 21 -35.14 -21.12 -17.84
N ILE A 22 -35.37 -22.44 -17.78
CA ILE A 22 -34.68 -23.35 -16.87
C ILE A 22 -33.18 -23.44 -17.23
N GLY A 23 -32.84 -23.52 -18.51
CA GLY A 23 -31.45 -23.51 -18.97
C GLY A 23 -30.74 -22.18 -18.65
N ALA A 24 -31.43 -21.04 -18.80
CA ALA A 24 -30.92 -19.74 -18.41
C ALA A 24 -30.76 -19.61 -16.88
N LEU A 25 -31.72 -20.11 -16.10
CA LEU A 25 -31.62 -20.15 -14.64
C LEU A 25 -30.49 -21.08 -14.17
N TYR A 26 -30.30 -22.23 -14.81
CA TYR A 26 -29.20 -23.16 -14.54
C TYR A 26 -27.85 -22.55 -14.93
N TYR A 27 -27.79 -21.84 -16.06
CA TYR A 27 -26.59 -21.12 -16.48
C TYR A 27 -26.29 -19.93 -15.57
N LEU A 28 -27.30 -19.21 -15.06
CA LEU A 28 -27.10 -18.15 -14.07
C LEU A 28 -26.71 -18.71 -12.71
N TRP A 29 -27.25 -19.88 -12.33
CA TRP A 29 -26.89 -20.59 -11.10
C TRP A 29 -25.45 -21.11 -11.15
N ASN A 30 -25.05 -21.74 -12.26
CA ASN A 30 -23.71 -22.37 -12.39
C ASN A 30 -22.65 -21.46 -13.01
N GLY A 31 -23.03 -20.47 -13.81
CA GLY A 31 -22.15 -19.55 -14.54
C GLY A 31 -22.07 -18.14 -13.93
N GLY A 32 -22.62 -17.94 -12.73
CA GLY A 32 -22.85 -16.61 -12.18
C GLY A 32 -22.59 -16.45 -10.68
N THR A 33 -21.63 -17.18 -10.11
CA THR A 33 -20.92 -16.71 -8.91
C THR A 33 -19.47 -16.53 -9.25
N SER A 34 -19.18 -15.43 -9.93
CA SER A 34 -17.91 -14.76 -9.75
C SER A 34 -17.73 -14.54 -8.24
N ASN A 35 -16.79 -15.26 -7.64
CA ASN A 35 -16.43 -15.19 -6.23
C ASN A 35 -15.98 -13.78 -5.77
N SER A 36 -16.01 -12.77 -6.65
CA SER A 36 -15.69 -11.37 -6.34
C SER A 36 -16.80 -10.65 -5.56
N VAL A 37 -18.08 -11.01 -5.71
CA VAL A 37 -19.18 -10.27 -5.08
C VAL A 37 -19.39 -10.65 -3.61
N SER A 38 -19.09 -11.90 -3.23
CA SER A 38 -19.24 -12.39 -1.85
C SER A 38 -18.18 -11.86 -0.88
N TYR A 39 -17.08 -11.29 -1.39
CA TYR A 39 -16.05 -10.65 -0.58
C TYR A 39 -16.38 -9.19 -0.22
N ALA A 40 -17.35 -8.54 -0.86
CA ALA A 40 -17.58 -7.10 -0.68
C ALA A 40 -18.61 -6.73 0.41
N PHE A 41 -19.54 -7.61 0.78
CA PHE A 41 -20.64 -7.20 1.65
C PHE A 41 -20.37 -7.46 3.15
N SER A 42 -19.99 -6.40 3.86
CA SER A 42 -20.09 -6.34 5.32
C SER A 42 -21.57 -6.32 5.75
N LYS A 43 -21.97 -7.20 6.68
CA LYS A 43 -23.32 -7.17 7.28
C LYS A 43 -23.56 -5.92 8.16
N ASN A 44 -22.49 -5.28 8.62
CA ASN A 44 -22.53 -4.04 9.40
C ASN A 44 -21.81 -2.92 8.61
N PRO A 45 -22.50 -1.84 8.22
CA PRO A 45 -21.92 -0.77 7.40
C PRO A 45 -20.88 0.10 8.15
N ASN A 46 -20.66 -0.15 9.44
CA ASN A 46 -19.69 0.53 10.30
C ASN A 46 -18.49 -0.35 10.66
N GLU A 47 -18.41 -1.57 10.12
CA GLU A 47 -17.26 -2.45 10.32
C GLU A 47 -16.43 -2.59 9.05
N ILE A 48 -15.12 -2.63 9.23
CA ILE A 48 -14.15 -2.96 8.20
C ILE A 48 -13.45 -4.27 8.55
N ASN A 49 -13.14 -5.06 7.53
CA ASN A 49 -12.41 -6.30 7.66
C ASN A 49 -10.90 -6.05 7.42
N LEU A 50 -10.07 -6.32 8.41
CA LEU A 50 -8.64 -6.02 8.38
C LEU A 50 -7.85 -6.92 7.43
N ARG A 51 -8.30 -8.17 7.19
CA ARG A 51 -7.69 -9.04 6.18
C ARG A 51 -7.85 -8.46 4.77
N LYS A 52 -9.06 -8.01 4.44
CA LYS A 52 -9.36 -7.36 3.16
C LYS A 52 -8.62 -6.03 3.05
N LEU A 53 -8.51 -5.27 4.14
CA LEU A 53 -7.76 -4.03 4.15
C LEU A 53 -6.26 -4.28 3.92
N LEU A 54 -5.68 -5.32 4.51
CA LEU A 54 -4.31 -5.75 4.22
C LEU A 54 -4.13 -6.07 2.72
N ILE A 55 -5.01 -6.90 2.15
CA ILE A 55 -4.98 -7.26 0.72
C ILE A 55 -5.04 -6.00 -0.15
N GLY A 56 -6.02 -5.13 0.09
CA GLY A 56 -6.16 -3.88 -0.65
C GLY A 56 -4.97 -2.94 -0.47
N SER A 57 -4.34 -2.94 0.70
CA SER A 57 -3.15 -2.11 0.99
C SER A 57 -1.89 -2.64 0.29
N ILE A 58 -1.72 -3.96 0.19
CA ILE A 58 -0.69 -4.60 -0.62
C ILE A 58 -0.86 -4.22 -2.09
N GLN A 59 -2.09 -4.37 -2.62
CA GLN A 59 -2.40 -3.99 -4.00
C GLN A 59 -2.18 -2.50 -4.23
N ALA A 60 -2.59 -1.63 -3.30
CA ALA A 60 -2.34 -0.19 -3.40
C ALA A 60 -0.83 0.09 -3.57
N ALA A 61 0.01 -0.42 -2.67
CA ALA A 61 1.45 -0.22 -2.74
C ALA A 61 2.05 -0.73 -4.06
N GLN A 62 1.67 -1.93 -4.51
CA GLN A 62 2.14 -2.51 -5.77
C GLN A 62 1.71 -1.69 -6.99
N HIS A 63 0.43 -1.30 -7.06
CA HIS A 63 -0.10 -0.50 -8.15
C HIS A 63 0.50 0.90 -8.20
N GLY A 64 0.70 1.53 -7.04
CA GLY A 64 1.47 2.77 -6.94
C GLY A 64 2.88 2.60 -7.50
N GLY A 65 3.56 1.50 -7.13
CA GLY A 65 4.86 1.15 -7.66
C GLY A 65 4.89 0.97 -9.19
N TYR A 66 3.85 0.38 -9.79
CA TYR A 66 3.75 0.27 -11.25
C TYR A 66 3.72 1.64 -11.93
N GLU A 67 2.99 2.59 -11.36
CA GLU A 67 2.94 3.97 -11.86
C GLU A 67 4.29 4.68 -11.72
N VAL A 68 4.99 4.48 -10.59
CA VAL A 68 6.35 5.00 -10.38
C VAL A 68 7.32 4.48 -11.47
N VAL A 69 7.31 3.17 -11.73
CA VAL A 69 8.14 2.55 -12.78
C VAL A 69 7.72 3.00 -14.18
N ALA A 70 6.43 3.26 -14.41
CA ALA A 70 5.95 3.77 -15.69
C ALA A 70 6.49 5.17 -15.96
N VAL A 71 6.43 6.07 -14.96
CA VAL A 71 6.96 7.44 -15.08
C VAL A 71 8.48 7.46 -15.19
N SER A 72 9.20 6.57 -14.50
CA SER A 72 10.67 6.53 -14.53
C SER A 72 11.24 6.28 -15.95
N LYS A 73 10.43 5.68 -16.83
CA LYS A 73 10.77 5.42 -18.25
C LYS A 73 10.54 6.64 -19.16
N SER A 74 9.83 7.65 -18.68
CA SER A 74 9.65 8.92 -19.39
C SER A 74 10.95 9.72 -19.44
N ARG A 75 11.10 10.52 -20.51
CA ARG A 75 12.24 11.45 -20.64
C ARG A 75 12.13 12.64 -19.70
N ASP A 76 10.91 13.09 -19.45
CA ASP A 76 10.59 14.16 -18.52
C ASP A 76 9.78 13.58 -17.36
N LEU A 77 10.22 13.88 -16.14
CA LEU A 77 9.53 13.49 -14.90
C LEU A 77 8.53 14.57 -14.44
N HIS A 78 8.53 15.73 -15.11
CA HIS A 78 7.80 16.94 -14.74
C HIS A 78 8.04 17.33 -13.27
N GLU A 79 9.30 17.30 -12.86
CA GLU A 79 9.74 17.68 -11.51
C GLU A 79 9.31 19.10 -11.17
N GLN A 80 8.63 19.22 -10.04
CA GLN A 80 8.15 20.45 -9.43
C GLN A 80 8.69 20.53 -8.00
N SER A 81 8.56 21.70 -7.37
CA SER A 81 8.92 21.89 -5.96
C SER A 81 7.69 22.23 -5.13
N LYS A 82 7.50 21.52 -4.02
CA LYS A 82 6.51 21.84 -2.97
C LYS A 82 7.00 22.94 -2.02
N GLY A 83 8.13 23.58 -2.34
CA GLY A 83 8.80 24.57 -1.50
C GLY A 83 10.06 24.03 -0.84
N LYS A 84 10.43 24.60 0.30
CA LYS A 84 11.60 24.18 1.07
C LYS A 84 11.20 23.40 2.31
N THR A 85 12.01 22.41 2.68
CA THR A 85 11.94 21.77 3.99
C THR A 85 12.30 22.78 5.09
N ARG A 86 12.08 22.44 6.35
CA ARG A 86 12.44 23.33 7.48
C ARG A 86 13.95 23.55 7.58
N GLU A 87 14.71 22.61 7.03
CA GLU A 87 16.16 22.60 6.91
C GLU A 87 16.64 23.39 5.68
N GLY A 88 15.71 23.90 4.85
CA GLY A 88 16.00 24.74 3.69
C GLY A 88 16.29 23.98 2.39
N ALA A 89 16.19 22.64 2.38
CA ALA A 89 16.36 21.81 1.20
C ALA A 89 15.13 21.91 0.27
N ASN A 90 15.31 21.68 -1.03
CA ASN A 90 14.19 21.58 -1.97
C ASN A 90 13.33 20.36 -1.62
N ASN A 91 12.00 20.48 -1.74
CA ASN A 91 11.07 19.36 -1.59
C ASN A 91 10.48 18.99 -2.95
N PRO A 92 11.10 18.08 -3.72
CA PRO A 92 10.67 17.75 -5.07
C PRO A 92 9.35 16.95 -5.07
N VAL A 93 8.62 17.04 -6.17
CA VAL A 93 7.45 16.22 -6.49
C VAL A 93 7.39 16.02 -8.01
N THR A 94 6.97 14.86 -8.48
CA THR A 94 6.97 14.48 -9.89
C THR A 94 5.62 13.91 -10.31
N ASP A 95 5.46 13.60 -11.61
CA ASP A 95 4.31 12.84 -12.09
C ASP A 95 4.19 11.46 -11.43
N ALA A 96 5.28 10.88 -10.95
CA ALA A 96 5.28 9.58 -10.31
C ALA A 96 4.56 9.63 -8.95
N ASP A 97 4.82 10.66 -8.15
CA ASP A 97 4.16 10.91 -6.86
C ASP A 97 2.64 11.06 -7.07
N TYR A 98 2.23 11.87 -8.05
CA TYR A 98 0.81 12.11 -8.33
C TYR A 98 0.10 10.87 -8.87
N ARG A 99 0.67 10.18 -9.86
CA ARG A 99 0.04 8.99 -10.45
C ARG A 99 -0.05 7.85 -9.44
N SER A 100 1.01 7.63 -8.67
CA SER A 100 1.03 6.66 -7.58
C SER A 100 -0.02 6.98 -6.51
N ASN A 101 -0.10 8.25 -6.07
CA ASN A 101 -1.12 8.71 -5.14
C ASN A 101 -2.53 8.43 -5.64
N CYS A 102 -2.82 8.79 -6.90
CA CYS A 102 -4.15 8.59 -7.47
C CYS A 102 -4.57 7.13 -7.48
N VAL A 103 -3.70 6.19 -7.89
CA VAL A 103 -4.08 4.76 -7.93
C VAL A 103 -4.21 4.17 -6.54
N MET A 104 -3.31 4.53 -5.62
CA MET A 104 -3.33 4.05 -4.24
C MET A 104 -4.58 4.53 -3.49
N LYS A 105 -4.82 5.85 -3.50
CA LYS A 105 -5.93 6.47 -2.79
C LYS A 105 -7.27 6.08 -3.39
N ASN A 106 -7.45 6.24 -4.70
CA ASN A 106 -8.74 5.98 -5.33
C ASN A 106 -9.04 4.49 -5.41
N GLY A 107 -8.02 3.62 -5.51
CA GLY A 107 -8.19 2.17 -5.44
C GLY A 107 -8.70 1.74 -4.07
N LEU A 108 -8.07 2.23 -2.99
CA LEU A 108 -8.53 1.95 -1.63
C LEU A 108 -9.91 2.53 -1.34
N LEU A 109 -10.21 3.77 -1.76
CA LEU A 109 -11.52 4.38 -1.53
C LEU A 109 -12.62 3.75 -2.39
N ARG A 110 -12.31 3.19 -3.56
CA ARG A 110 -13.26 2.39 -4.34
C ARG A 110 -13.70 1.15 -3.56
N ILE A 111 -12.74 0.46 -2.92
CA ILE A 111 -12.99 -0.77 -2.17
C ILE A 111 -13.58 -0.48 -0.78
N PHE A 112 -13.10 0.58 -0.12
CA PHE A 112 -13.47 1.00 1.23
C PHE A 112 -13.92 2.48 1.26
N PRO A 113 -15.13 2.82 0.77
CA PRO A 113 -15.55 4.21 0.55
C PRO A 113 -15.61 5.11 1.80
N LYS A 114 -15.72 4.50 2.99
CA LYS A 114 -15.82 5.21 4.27
C LYS A 114 -14.48 5.28 5.03
N LEU A 115 -13.41 4.75 4.46
CA LEU A 115 -12.12 4.67 5.13
C LEU A 115 -11.52 6.07 5.29
N LYS A 116 -11.05 6.39 6.50
CA LYS A 116 -10.23 7.58 6.71
C LYS A 116 -8.85 7.33 6.12
N LEU A 117 -8.52 8.01 5.03
CA LEU A 117 -7.28 7.86 4.30
C LEU A 117 -6.57 9.21 4.23
N ILE A 118 -5.29 9.23 4.59
CA ILE A 118 -4.40 10.38 4.55
C ILE A 118 -3.23 10.03 3.64
N SER A 119 -2.98 10.83 2.61
CA SER A 119 -1.83 10.67 1.72
C SER A 119 -0.93 11.89 1.79
N GLU A 120 0.35 11.74 1.46
CA GLU A 120 1.27 12.89 1.30
C GLU A 120 0.74 13.90 0.27
N GLU A 121 0.18 13.41 -0.84
CA GLU A 121 -0.23 14.23 -1.99
C GLU A 121 -1.75 14.51 -2.03
N ASP A 122 -2.37 14.68 -0.86
CA ASP A 122 -3.83 14.76 -0.72
C ASP A 122 -4.48 15.99 -1.36
N ASP A 123 -3.73 17.09 -1.45
CA ASP A 123 -4.20 18.41 -1.90
C ASP A 123 -4.33 18.55 -3.43
N GLN A 124 -4.06 17.49 -4.22
CA GLN A 124 -3.98 17.55 -5.69
C GLN A 124 -4.93 16.56 -6.40
N GLN A 125 -6.14 16.38 -5.87
CA GLN A 125 -7.14 15.42 -6.39
C GLN A 125 -7.56 15.66 -7.85
N GLU A 126 -7.45 16.89 -8.36
CA GLU A 126 -7.83 17.24 -9.74
C GLU A 126 -6.99 16.54 -10.81
N ARG A 127 -5.83 15.95 -10.45
CA ARG A 127 -4.92 15.27 -11.38
C ARG A 127 -5.25 13.79 -11.65
N CYS A 128 -6.33 13.24 -11.08
CA CYS A 128 -6.61 11.80 -11.10
C CYS A 128 -7.61 11.29 -12.18
N ALA A 129 -7.86 12.06 -13.25
CA ALA A 129 -8.98 11.79 -14.17
C ALA A 129 -8.93 10.43 -14.93
N ASP A 130 -7.74 9.84 -15.12
CA ASP A 130 -7.54 8.69 -16.02
C ASP A 130 -6.88 7.46 -15.34
N VAL A 131 -7.10 7.27 -14.04
CA VAL A 131 -6.39 6.23 -13.29
C VAL A 131 -7.08 4.87 -13.40
N GLN A 132 -6.32 3.85 -13.82
CA GLN A 132 -6.80 2.46 -13.80
C GLN A 132 -6.84 1.94 -12.37
N LEU A 133 -8.05 1.80 -11.83
CA LEU A 133 -8.29 1.26 -10.49
C LEU A 133 -8.23 -0.27 -10.47
N PHE A 134 -8.04 -0.82 -9.28
CA PHE A 134 -8.01 -2.26 -9.02
C PHE A 134 -9.20 -2.70 -8.16
N ASP A 135 -9.57 -3.98 -8.29
CA ASP A 135 -10.50 -4.65 -7.38
C ASP A 135 -9.69 -5.58 -6.43
N LEU A 136 -10.32 -6.02 -5.34
CA LEU A 136 -9.66 -6.91 -4.38
C LEU A 136 -9.26 -8.24 -5.01
N ASP A 137 -7.97 -8.54 -4.94
CA ASP A 137 -7.41 -9.82 -5.37
C ASP A 137 -6.77 -10.54 -4.18
N PRO A 138 -7.40 -11.59 -3.62
CA PRO A 138 -6.83 -12.30 -2.48
C PRO A 138 -5.55 -13.08 -2.80
N THR A 139 -5.20 -13.25 -4.09
CA THR A 139 -4.00 -14.00 -4.51
C THR A 139 -2.69 -13.26 -4.21
N VAL A 140 -2.75 -11.98 -3.81
CA VAL A 140 -1.57 -11.23 -3.36
C VAL A 140 -1.01 -11.73 -2.03
N LEU A 141 -1.81 -12.45 -1.24
CA LEU A 141 -1.33 -13.18 -0.08
C LEU A 141 -0.82 -14.53 -0.55
N HIS A 142 0.41 -14.88 -0.18
CA HIS A 142 0.95 -16.21 -0.46
C HIS A 142 0.08 -17.29 0.20
N GLU A 143 0.02 -18.47 -0.42
CA GLU A 143 -0.80 -19.59 0.06
C GLU A 143 -0.46 -20.04 1.49
N THR A 144 0.79 -19.82 1.92
CA THR A 144 1.25 -20.17 3.27
C THR A 144 0.98 -19.07 4.31
N ALA A 145 0.50 -17.89 3.90
CA ALA A 145 0.27 -16.78 4.81
C ALA A 145 -1.00 -17.03 5.65
N SER A 146 -0.81 -17.30 6.94
CA SER A 146 -1.91 -17.38 7.91
C SER A 146 -2.28 -15.97 8.38
N VAL A 147 -3.31 -15.37 7.77
CA VAL A 147 -3.78 -14.01 8.10
C VAL A 147 -5.16 -14.08 8.75
N PRO A 148 -5.35 -13.54 9.97
CA PRO A 148 -6.65 -13.52 10.66
C PRO A 148 -7.72 -12.76 9.87
N ASP A 149 -8.98 -13.19 10.00
CA ASP A 149 -10.14 -12.54 9.38
C ASP A 149 -10.91 -11.69 10.41
N GLU A 150 -10.33 -10.56 10.82
CA GLU A 150 -10.88 -9.72 11.90
C GLU A 150 -11.69 -8.53 11.39
N ARG A 151 -12.74 -8.17 12.14
CA ARG A 151 -13.59 -7.02 11.88
C ARG A 151 -13.53 -6.06 13.05
N ILE A 152 -13.40 -4.77 12.76
CA ILE A 152 -13.39 -3.70 13.76
C ILE A 152 -14.21 -2.51 13.27
N ASN A 153 -14.54 -1.59 14.19
CA ASN A 153 -15.22 -0.36 13.84
C ASN A 153 -14.32 0.48 12.92
N ILE A 154 -14.88 0.92 11.79
CA ILE A 154 -14.15 1.71 10.80
C ILE A 154 -13.68 3.07 11.34
N GLU A 155 -14.37 3.63 12.33
CA GLU A 155 -14.00 4.89 12.97
C GLU A 155 -12.66 4.80 13.74
N ASP A 156 -12.30 3.59 14.18
CA ASP A 156 -11.02 3.31 14.83
C ASP A 156 -9.86 3.20 13.81
N VAL A 157 -10.16 3.18 12.50
CA VAL A 157 -9.17 2.88 11.46
C VAL A 157 -8.80 4.14 10.69
N ALA A 158 -7.49 4.37 10.52
CA ALA A 158 -6.97 5.34 9.56
C ALA A 158 -5.84 4.73 8.74
N VAL A 159 -5.78 5.06 7.45
CA VAL A 159 -4.71 4.65 6.54
C VAL A 159 -3.84 5.84 6.17
N TRP A 160 -2.54 5.64 6.21
CA TRP A 160 -1.51 6.61 5.83
C TRP A 160 -0.79 6.09 4.59
N ILE A 161 -0.62 6.96 3.59
CA ILE A 161 0.02 6.62 2.33
C ILE A 161 1.18 7.57 2.07
N ASP A 162 2.32 6.96 1.76
CA ASP A 162 3.40 7.62 1.03
C ASP A 162 3.42 7.04 -0.38
N PRO A 163 2.99 7.81 -1.40
CA PRO A 163 2.88 7.31 -2.75
C PRO A 163 4.24 7.16 -3.44
N LEU A 164 5.28 7.84 -2.98
CA LEU A 164 6.63 7.73 -3.49
C LEU A 164 7.60 8.26 -2.42
N ASP A 165 8.13 7.35 -1.61
CA ASP A 165 9.22 7.66 -0.70
C ASP A 165 10.53 7.77 -1.48
N ALA A 166 11.36 8.74 -1.10
CA ALA A 166 12.62 9.09 -1.75
C ALA A 166 12.46 9.81 -3.11
N THR A 167 11.56 10.79 -3.23
CA THR A 167 11.38 11.59 -4.46
C THR A 167 12.67 12.24 -4.95
N GLN A 168 13.52 12.74 -4.04
CA GLN A 168 14.84 13.29 -4.41
C GLN A 168 15.74 12.22 -5.04
N GLU A 169 15.80 11.03 -4.48
CA GLU A 169 16.56 9.93 -5.06
C GLU A 169 15.96 9.43 -6.38
N PHE A 170 14.63 9.48 -6.53
CA PHE A 170 13.94 9.17 -7.78
C PHE A 170 14.35 10.13 -8.92
N THR A 171 14.40 11.45 -8.67
CA THR A 171 14.84 12.43 -9.67
C THR A 171 16.31 12.26 -10.02
N GLU A 172 17.13 11.81 -9.07
CA GLU A 172 18.55 11.46 -9.26
C GLU A 172 18.78 10.08 -9.90
N ARG A 173 17.73 9.34 -10.25
CA ARG A 173 17.79 7.97 -10.82
C ARG A 173 18.39 6.91 -9.88
N LEU A 174 18.39 7.16 -8.57
CA LEU A 174 18.80 6.22 -7.52
C LEU A 174 17.60 5.39 -7.06
N HIS A 175 17.08 4.61 -8.00
CA HIS A 175 15.83 3.87 -7.88
C HIS A 175 15.83 2.80 -6.76
N GLU A 176 17.00 2.38 -6.29
CA GLU A 176 17.11 1.39 -5.20
C GLU A 176 16.49 1.88 -3.88
N TYR A 177 16.45 3.19 -3.64
CA TYR A 177 15.90 3.80 -2.43
C TYR A 177 14.40 4.03 -2.48
N VAL A 178 13.81 3.95 -3.67
CA VAL A 178 12.41 4.33 -3.90
C VAL A 178 11.49 3.26 -3.36
N THR A 179 10.51 3.66 -2.56
CA THR A 179 9.46 2.77 -2.08
C THR A 179 8.07 3.42 -2.19
N THR A 180 7.03 2.60 -2.20
CA THR A 180 5.65 3.03 -1.95
C THR A 180 5.18 2.40 -0.65
N MET A 181 4.52 3.17 0.20
CA MET A 181 4.20 2.74 1.56
C MET A 181 2.73 2.94 1.90
N VAL A 182 2.18 1.95 2.60
CA VAL A 182 0.83 2.01 3.16
C VAL A 182 0.89 1.55 4.61
N CYS A 183 0.25 2.31 5.49
CA CYS A 183 0.13 1.97 6.90
C CYS A 183 -1.32 2.03 7.34
N VAL A 184 -1.79 0.96 7.96
CA VAL A 184 -3.08 0.92 8.66
C VAL A 184 -2.84 1.12 10.14
N THR A 185 -3.50 2.12 10.70
CA THR A 185 -3.54 2.37 12.14
C THR A 185 -4.89 1.98 12.72
N VAL A 186 -4.88 1.36 13.89
CA VAL A 186 -6.07 1.06 14.68
C VAL A 186 -5.96 1.82 16.00
N LYS A 187 -6.92 2.69 16.28
CA LYS A 187 -6.91 3.60 17.46
C LYS A 187 -5.61 4.39 17.58
N GLY A 188 -5.06 4.80 16.43
CA GLY A 188 -3.81 5.56 16.34
C GLY A 188 -2.52 4.73 16.45
N VAL A 189 -2.61 3.41 16.61
CA VAL A 189 -1.44 2.51 16.69
C VAL A 189 -1.17 1.89 15.32
N PRO A 190 0.05 2.01 14.75
CA PRO A 190 0.45 1.30 13.54
C PRO A 190 0.28 -0.22 13.71
N THR A 191 -0.63 -0.80 12.94
CA THR A 191 -1.09 -2.19 13.09
C THR A 191 -0.73 -3.04 11.89
N ILE A 192 -0.84 -2.47 10.69
CA ILE A 192 -0.46 -3.14 9.44
C ILE A 192 0.44 -2.20 8.66
N GLY A 193 1.61 -2.67 8.26
CA GLY A 193 2.57 -1.90 7.46
C GLY A 193 2.90 -2.63 6.18
N ILE A 194 2.98 -1.88 5.08
CA ILE A 194 3.35 -2.35 3.75
C ILE A 194 4.42 -1.40 3.21
N ILE A 195 5.56 -1.96 2.82
CA ILE A 195 6.61 -1.27 2.07
C ILE A 195 6.85 -2.06 0.80
N HIS A 196 6.64 -1.42 -0.35
CA HIS A 196 6.87 -2.01 -1.65
C HIS A 196 8.04 -1.30 -2.34
N ASN A 197 9.01 -2.07 -2.84
CA ASN A 197 10.08 -1.55 -3.68
C ASN A 197 9.70 -1.75 -5.16
N PRO A 198 9.37 -0.68 -5.91
CA PRO A 198 8.85 -0.79 -7.28
C PRO A 198 9.83 -1.39 -8.28
N PHE A 199 11.13 -1.19 -8.08
CA PHE A 199 12.15 -1.57 -9.07
C PHE A 199 12.64 -3.00 -8.89
N THR A 200 12.51 -3.56 -7.70
CA THR A 200 12.77 -4.98 -7.42
C THR A 200 11.51 -5.83 -7.40
N MET A 201 10.33 -5.21 -7.45
CA MET A 201 9.02 -5.85 -7.33
C MET A 201 8.83 -6.62 -6.01
N LYS A 202 9.53 -6.23 -4.95
CA LYS A 202 9.44 -6.87 -3.63
C LYS A 202 8.49 -6.11 -2.73
N THR A 203 7.56 -6.83 -2.10
CA THR A 203 6.63 -6.27 -1.12
C THR A 203 6.90 -6.89 0.23
N THR A 204 7.23 -6.07 1.22
CA THR A 204 7.38 -6.48 2.60
C THR A 204 6.20 -5.92 3.38
N TRP A 205 5.51 -6.78 4.09
CA TRP A 205 4.39 -6.39 4.94
C TRP A 205 4.37 -7.16 6.25
N ALA A 206 3.73 -6.56 7.24
CA ALA A 206 3.43 -7.16 8.53
C ALA A 206 2.07 -6.69 9.03
N TRP A 207 1.36 -7.60 9.69
CA TRP A 207 0.33 -7.28 10.64
C TRP A 207 0.91 -7.58 12.02
N ARG A 208 1.23 -6.51 12.76
CA ARG A 208 1.90 -6.54 14.07
C ARG A 208 1.35 -7.67 14.94
N GLU A 209 2.26 -8.54 15.41
CA GLU A 209 1.97 -9.69 16.30
C GLU A 209 1.00 -10.75 15.74
N ARG A 210 0.53 -10.63 14.50
CA ARG A 210 -0.51 -11.50 13.92
C ARG A 210 -0.06 -12.25 12.68
N ALA A 211 0.59 -11.58 11.73
CA ALA A 211 1.00 -12.17 10.46
C ALA A 211 2.18 -11.40 9.84
N LEU A 212 3.03 -12.11 9.11
CA LEU A 212 4.21 -11.54 8.46
C LEU A 212 4.27 -12.04 7.01
N SER A 213 4.79 -11.19 6.11
CA SER A 213 5.17 -11.62 4.77
C SER A 213 6.31 -12.63 4.78
N GLU A 214 6.45 -13.42 3.72
CA GLU A 214 7.48 -14.46 3.56
C GLU A 214 8.89 -13.87 3.66
N THR A 215 9.04 -12.61 3.24
CA THR A 215 10.30 -11.86 3.32
C THR A 215 10.79 -11.64 4.75
N LEU A 216 9.89 -11.70 5.74
CA LEU A 216 10.20 -11.47 7.15
C LEU A 216 10.33 -12.75 7.97
N VAL A 217 9.63 -13.83 7.59
CA VAL A 217 9.60 -15.09 8.36
C VAL A 217 11.00 -15.70 8.57
N ASN A 218 11.93 -15.46 7.64
CA ASN A 218 13.27 -16.03 7.66
C ASN A 218 14.36 -15.08 8.18
N VAL A 219 13.99 -13.89 8.65
CA VAL A 219 14.94 -12.94 9.21
C VAL A 219 15.41 -13.46 10.57
N LYS A 220 16.71 -13.72 10.70
CA LYS A 220 17.33 -14.12 11.98
C LYS A 220 17.59 -12.89 12.82
N HIS A 221 17.16 -12.87 14.08
CA HIS A 221 17.58 -11.83 15.02
C HIS A 221 18.92 -12.25 15.66
N GLU A 222 20.01 -11.55 15.35
CA GLU A 222 21.29 -11.74 16.04
C GLU A 222 21.35 -10.86 17.29
N ALA A 223 21.73 -11.45 18.42
CA ALA A 223 21.64 -10.82 19.74
C ALA A 223 22.90 -10.07 20.19
N ASP A 224 24.04 -10.21 19.49
CA ASP A 224 25.31 -9.60 19.91
C ASP A 224 25.95 -8.80 18.76
N VAL A 225 25.68 -7.49 18.73
CA VAL A 225 26.24 -6.58 17.73
C VAL A 225 27.46 -5.87 18.30
N LYS A 226 28.65 -6.44 18.07
CA LYS A 226 29.94 -5.84 18.51
C LYS A 226 30.33 -4.58 17.73
N HIS A 227 29.86 -4.46 16.49
CA HIS A 227 30.12 -3.34 15.60
C HIS A 227 28.80 -2.87 14.98
N PRO A 228 28.07 -1.93 15.61
CA PRO A 228 26.77 -1.52 15.13
C PRO A 228 26.88 -0.71 13.84
N THR A 229 26.05 -1.05 12.87
CA THR A 229 25.90 -0.29 11.62
C THR A 229 24.69 0.62 11.73
N ILE A 230 24.91 1.92 11.77
CA ILE A 230 23.86 2.93 11.90
C ILE A 230 23.58 3.50 10.51
N ILE A 231 22.35 3.34 10.04
CA ILE A 231 21.90 3.91 8.78
C ILE A 231 21.24 5.27 9.01
N VAL A 232 21.63 6.27 8.22
CA VAL A 232 21.16 7.65 8.33
C VAL A 232 20.74 8.19 6.97
N SER A 233 20.01 9.30 6.94
CA SER A 233 19.59 9.92 5.67
C SER A 233 20.79 10.44 4.86
N ARG A 234 20.82 10.15 3.56
CA ARG A 234 21.77 10.75 2.59
C ARG A 234 21.48 12.23 2.36
N SER A 235 20.21 12.55 2.11
CA SER A 235 19.77 13.89 1.71
C SER A 235 19.55 14.84 2.89
N HIS A 236 19.48 14.29 4.12
CA HIS A 236 19.29 15.05 5.37
C HIS A 236 20.23 14.57 6.48
N ALA A 237 21.54 14.54 6.18
CA ALA A 237 22.53 13.95 7.09
C ALA A 237 22.82 14.78 8.37
N GLY A 238 22.53 16.10 8.39
CA GLY A 238 22.72 16.97 9.56
C GLY A 238 24.07 16.77 10.27
N ALA A 239 24.04 16.77 11.61
CA ALA A 239 25.14 16.35 12.49
C ALA A 239 25.01 14.88 12.95
N VAL A 240 24.23 14.08 12.22
CA VAL A 240 23.81 12.73 12.66
C VAL A 240 25.01 11.80 12.75
N LYS A 241 26.02 11.97 11.90
CA LYS A 241 27.21 11.10 11.90
C LYS A 241 27.99 11.21 13.21
N GLU A 242 28.16 12.43 13.72
CA GLU A 242 28.82 12.70 15.00
C GLU A 242 27.95 12.23 16.17
N GLN A 243 26.63 12.45 16.11
CA GLN A 243 25.69 11.98 17.14
C GLN A 243 25.61 10.45 17.20
N SER A 244 25.63 9.75 16.07
CA SER A 244 25.65 8.29 16.01
C SER A 244 26.84 7.71 16.77
N LYS A 245 28.03 8.29 16.61
CA LYS A 245 29.22 7.85 17.35
C LYS A 245 29.14 8.13 18.85
N GLN A 246 28.51 9.25 19.23
CA GLN A 246 28.28 9.58 20.64
C GLN A 246 27.29 8.60 21.31
N ILE A 247 26.26 8.17 20.58
CA ILE A 247 25.19 7.29 21.12
C ILE A 247 25.62 5.82 21.09
N PHE A 248 26.22 5.36 19.99
CA PHE A 248 26.52 3.93 19.75
C PHE A 248 28.00 3.57 19.93
N GLY A 249 28.84 4.54 20.30
CA GLY A 249 30.27 4.38 20.52
C GLY A 249 31.13 4.57 19.26
N GLU A 250 32.44 4.74 19.46
CA GLU A 250 33.40 5.00 18.37
C GLU A 250 33.53 3.87 17.35
N ASN A 251 33.14 2.65 17.75
CA ASN A 251 33.17 1.47 16.89
C ASN A 251 31.96 1.37 15.95
N ALA A 252 31.00 2.31 16.03
CA ALA A 252 29.83 2.33 15.19
C ALA A 252 30.18 2.74 13.74
N GLN A 253 29.77 1.94 12.77
CA GLN A 253 29.85 2.28 11.37
C GLN A 253 28.63 3.10 10.98
N VAL A 254 28.82 4.26 10.32
CA VAL A 254 27.71 5.07 9.80
C VAL A 254 27.63 4.93 8.30
N ILE A 255 26.47 4.50 7.80
CA ILE A 255 26.14 4.42 6.37
C ILE A 255 24.97 5.35 6.05
N THR A 256 24.92 5.85 4.82
CA THR A 256 23.88 6.80 4.36
C THR A 256 23.01 6.16 3.29
N ALA A 257 21.70 6.39 3.34
CA ALA A 257 20.76 5.97 2.31
C ALA A 257 19.58 6.95 2.12
N GLY A 258 19.04 6.99 0.91
CA GLY A 258 17.74 7.64 0.62
C GLY A 258 16.57 6.82 1.16
N GLY A 259 15.37 7.41 1.16
CA GLY A 259 14.10 6.74 1.47
C GLY A 259 13.92 6.26 2.92
N ALA A 260 12.87 6.71 3.61
CA ALA A 260 12.55 6.22 4.94
C ALA A 260 12.23 4.72 4.93
N GLY A 261 11.43 4.27 3.95
CA GLY A 261 11.06 2.87 3.76
C GLY A 261 12.27 1.99 3.50
N PHE A 262 13.18 2.42 2.60
CA PHE A 262 14.42 1.68 2.34
C PHE A 262 15.26 1.50 3.60
N LYS A 263 15.46 2.57 4.39
CA LYS A 263 16.24 2.51 5.63
C LYS A 263 15.65 1.56 6.65
N VAL A 264 14.32 1.55 6.79
CA VAL A 264 13.63 0.59 7.66
C VAL A 264 13.83 -0.85 7.16
N LEU A 265 13.72 -1.10 5.85
CA LEU A 265 14.00 -2.41 5.28
C LEU A 265 15.43 -2.89 5.55
N GLN A 266 16.44 -2.00 5.57
CA GLN A 266 17.80 -2.38 5.93
C GLN A 266 17.92 -2.82 7.39
N VAL A 267 17.18 -2.20 8.31
CA VAL A 267 17.14 -2.62 9.71
C VAL A 267 16.45 -3.98 9.84
N ILE A 268 15.28 -4.13 9.22
CA ILE A 268 14.52 -5.38 9.19
C ILE A 268 15.35 -6.54 8.65
N GLN A 269 16.17 -6.32 7.62
CA GLN A 269 16.99 -7.37 6.99
C GLN A 269 18.31 -7.62 7.72
N ASN A 270 18.57 -6.93 8.83
CA ASN A 270 19.86 -6.91 9.56
C ASN A 270 21.06 -6.41 8.74
N ASN A 271 20.84 -5.66 7.66
CA ASN A 271 21.92 -4.97 6.95
C ASN A 271 22.37 -3.70 7.71
N ALA A 272 21.49 -3.17 8.56
CA ALA A 272 21.79 -2.13 9.52
C ALA A 272 21.28 -2.54 10.91
N THR A 273 21.96 -2.09 11.95
CA THR A 273 21.58 -2.31 13.36
C THR A 273 20.50 -1.33 13.79
N ALA A 274 20.59 -0.07 13.37
CA ALA A 274 19.62 0.95 13.73
C ALA A 274 19.49 2.01 12.63
N TYR A 275 18.27 2.51 12.44
CA TYR A 275 17.97 3.68 11.63
C TYR A 275 17.85 4.91 12.55
N LEU A 276 18.72 5.91 12.34
CA LEU A 276 18.68 7.17 13.07
C LEU A 276 18.26 8.33 12.15
N HIS A 277 17.30 9.12 12.62
CA HIS A 277 16.79 10.32 11.96
C HIS A 277 16.69 11.47 12.97
N THR A 278 17.22 12.65 12.65
CA THR A 278 17.26 13.79 13.59
C THR A 278 16.59 15.06 13.05
N THR A 279 16.19 15.04 11.79
CA THR A 279 15.49 16.15 11.12
C THR A 279 13.98 15.96 11.19
N HIS A 280 13.21 16.89 10.63
CA HIS A 280 11.76 16.72 10.58
C HIS A 280 11.37 15.57 9.63
N ILE A 281 10.57 14.65 10.15
CA ILE A 281 9.98 13.52 9.42
C ILE A 281 8.45 13.56 9.53
N LYS A 282 7.74 13.06 8.52
CA LYS A 282 6.28 13.00 8.46
C LYS A 282 5.77 11.65 8.97
N LYS A 283 4.45 11.59 9.19
CA LYS A 283 3.81 10.37 9.72
C LYS A 283 3.77 9.25 8.68
N TRP A 284 3.55 9.57 7.40
CA TRP A 284 3.53 8.60 6.32
C TRP A 284 4.91 7.93 6.12
N ASP A 285 6.01 8.68 6.31
CA ASP A 285 7.39 8.16 6.24
C ASP A 285 7.72 7.06 7.27
N ILE A 286 7.08 7.10 8.46
CA ILE A 286 7.44 6.23 9.59
C ILE A 286 6.41 5.15 9.89
N CYS A 287 5.14 5.38 9.57
CA CYS A 287 4.03 4.54 10.05
C CYS A 287 4.16 3.09 9.58
N ALA A 288 4.42 2.88 8.28
CA ALA A 288 4.53 1.54 7.72
C ALA A 288 5.73 0.79 8.32
N GLY A 289 6.86 1.49 8.49
CA GLY A 289 8.05 0.93 9.11
C GLY A 289 7.84 0.53 10.57
N ASP A 290 7.18 1.39 11.36
CA ASP A 290 6.84 1.14 12.76
C ASP A 290 5.94 -0.11 12.90
N ALA A 291 4.90 -0.23 12.06
CA ALA A 291 4.03 -1.40 12.06
C ALA A 291 4.77 -2.71 11.70
N ILE A 292 5.83 -2.64 10.89
CA ILE A 292 6.63 -3.82 10.51
C ILE A 292 7.66 -4.18 11.57
N LEU A 293 8.29 -3.18 12.21
CA LEU A 293 9.28 -3.40 13.26
C LEU A 293 8.66 -3.94 14.56
N GLY A 294 7.46 -3.45 14.93
CA GLY A 294 6.75 -3.88 16.14
C GLY A 294 7.22 -3.18 17.41
#